data_AF-A0A3B5MA38-F1
#
_entry.id   AF-A0A3B5MA38-F1
#
_cell.length_a   1.000
_cell.length_b   1.000
_cell.length_c   1.000
_cell.angle_alpha   90.00
_cell.angle_beta   90.00
_cell.angle_gamma   90.00
#
_symmetry.space_group_name_H-M   'P 1'
#
loop_
_entity.id
_entity.type
_entity.pdbx_description
1 polymer ?
#
loop_
_entity_poly.entity_id
_entity_poly.type
_entity_poly.pdbx_seq_one_letter_code
_entity_poly.pdbx_strand_id
1 'polypeptide(L)'
;MIVNPSPYDTRIWFFSRKCIPNFMFLFCFSLKQFLALVRQLDVNLDTISMKVNSALTRLEKKYDVITTTEKRFLRNVAQMERETMRTCWTMFLLAKGRALQMEDDLVISFQLLLCTLELFIKQSAISKVLSPPTRTSRRNQSKAKSRPSEPEVDAQLLETLCKDNECNFEEVKNVYQTSFLAFLDSTDLSRSIDFPQVSYEELYLKSRDIDGRLFFDGDETVLPPKFEISKVERTPKKNQPEEDGPMIPPQTPIRAAMTSIRMLRGDLPSNGDQPSTTLTTYFKNCTVDPTQDVQKRLETLGQAFSQKFGEAVGPHCVVYGRQRFALGVRLYYKVMEAMLKSEEKRLSVQNFSKLLNDSTFHTSLLACSLEVVMATYEGSSFKNGGSDQTGTNLCFPWILNVLNLSAFDFYKVIESFIKAEPTLSKDIIKHLETCENLIMERIAWRTVSLATTEHTSWTPDRSLVFPPVLLRSTAPCLKRFLNRSHVQSGAFCVASTGDIIPVTRWYKLKQGFYEGNLA
;
A
#
# COMPACT_ATOMS: atom_id res chain seq x y z
N MET A 1 3.35 47.50 7.98
CA MET A 1 2.26 48.10 8.79
C MET A 1 1.53 46.98 9.49
N ILE A 2 1.62 46.95 10.81
CA ILE A 2 0.94 45.98 11.68
C ILE A 2 -0.52 46.44 11.77
N VAL A 3 -1.46 45.57 11.38
CA VAL A 3 -2.88 45.74 11.67
C VAL A 3 -3.29 44.54 12.52
N ASN A 4 -3.61 44.83 13.79
CA ASN A 4 -4.24 43.89 14.72
C ASN A 4 -5.60 43.43 14.18
N PRO A 5 -5.89 42.12 14.11
CA PRO A 5 -7.26 41.64 14.03
C PRO A 5 -7.76 41.11 15.39
N SER A 6 -9.05 41.36 15.60
CA SER A 6 -9.91 40.99 16.74
C SER A 6 -9.88 39.49 17.10
N PRO A 7 -10.10 39.13 18.39
CA PRO A 7 -10.07 37.74 18.88
C PRO A 7 -11.24 36.83 18.43
N TYR A 8 -12.10 37.27 17.50
CA TYR A 8 -13.27 36.50 17.05
C TYR A 8 -13.27 36.12 15.56
N ASP A 9 -12.16 36.31 14.84
CA ASP A 9 -12.07 35.96 13.41
C ASP A 9 -10.86 35.05 13.12
N THR A 10 -10.73 33.95 13.87
CA THR A 10 -9.82 32.83 13.58
C THR A 10 -10.40 31.92 12.49
N ARG A 11 -10.78 32.49 11.33
CA ARG A 11 -10.92 31.70 10.12
C ARG A 11 -9.51 31.34 9.63
N ILE A 12 -9.04 30.18 10.04
CA ILE A 12 -7.78 29.55 9.62
C ILE A 12 -7.78 29.41 8.10
N TRP A 13 -7.26 30.43 7.40
CA TRP A 13 -7.00 30.44 5.95
C TRP A 13 -5.57 30.01 5.61
N PHE A 14 -4.91 29.22 6.45
CA PHE A 14 -3.48 28.90 6.32
C PHE A 14 -3.13 27.53 5.71
N PHE A 15 -4.10 26.82 5.13
CA PHE A 15 -3.84 25.55 4.44
C PHE A 15 -4.12 25.64 2.93
N SER A 16 -3.51 26.63 2.26
CA SER A 16 -3.27 26.54 0.82
C SER A 16 -1.93 25.85 0.60
N ARG A 17 -1.84 24.93 -0.37
CA ARG A 17 -0.65 24.14 -0.79
C ARG A 17 0.65 24.93 -1.07
N LYS A 18 0.67 26.25 -0.82
CA LYS A 18 1.80 27.16 -1.02
C LYS A 18 2.72 27.32 0.21
N CYS A 19 2.35 26.78 1.37
CA CYS A 19 3.03 27.16 2.62
C CYS A 19 3.90 26.09 3.26
N ILE A 20 3.83 24.78 2.96
CA ILE A 20 4.51 23.79 3.83
C ILE A 20 6.05 23.95 3.86
N PRO A 21 6.78 24.01 2.73
CA PRO A 21 8.23 24.21 2.75
C PRO A 21 8.62 25.58 3.31
N ASN A 22 7.90 26.63 2.90
CA ASN A 22 8.14 28.00 3.37
C ASN A 22 7.82 28.19 4.86
N PHE A 23 6.83 27.47 5.40
CA PHE A 23 6.42 27.51 6.80
C PHE A 23 7.39 26.71 7.68
N MET A 24 7.85 25.54 7.22
CA MET A 24 8.93 24.81 7.90
C MET A 24 10.20 25.66 7.99
N PHE A 25 10.54 26.38 6.91
CA PHE A 25 11.67 27.30 6.86
C PHE A 25 11.48 28.55 7.74
N LEU A 26 10.27 29.12 7.77
CA LEU A 26 9.97 30.31 8.61
C LEU A 26 9.95 30.01 10.11
N PHE A 27 9.59 28.79 10.52
CA PHE A 27 9.41 28.42 11.93
C PHE A 27 10.45 27.41 12.45
N CYS A 28 11.48 27.07 11.66
CA CYS A 28 12.54 26.10 12.00
C CYS A 28 12.01 24.76 12.55
N PHE A 29 10.92 24.23 11.98
CA PHE A 29 10.41 22.91 12.36
C PHE A 29 10.90 21.83 11.39
N SER A 30 11.30 20.68 11.93
CA SER A 30 11.37 19.45 11.13
C SER A 30 9.97 19.03 10.68
N LEU A 31 9.86 18.32 9.55
CA LEU A 31 8.55 17.87 9.05
C LEU A 31 7.79 17.03 10.09
N LYS A 32 8.50 16.18 10.84
CA LYS A 32 7.88 15.36 11.89
C LYS A 32 7.34 16.19 13.05
N GLN A 33 8.03 17.25 13.46
CA GLN A 33 7.53 18.17 14.48
C GLN A 33 6.29 18.91 13.99
N PHE A 34 6.30 19.37 12.75
CA PHE A 34 5.12 19.98 12.13
C PHE A 34 3.92 19.02 12.11
N LEU A 35 4.11 17.79 11.62
CA LEU A 35 3.04 16.78 11.59
C LEU A 35 2.51 16.43 12.99
N ALA A 36 3.39 16.33 13.98
CA ALA A 36 3.00 16.09 15.36
C ALA A 36 2.19 17.24 15.96
N LEU A 37 2.62 18.48 15.71
CA LEU A 37 1.94 19.68 16.21
C LEU A 37 0.56 19.85 15.55
N VAL A 38 0.46 19.61 14.25
CA VAL A 38 -0.83 19.69 13.54
C VAL A 38 -1.80 18.61 14.03
N ARG A 39 -1.33 17.40 14.33
CA ARG A 39 -2.16 16.36 14.96
C ARG A 39 -2.63 16.73 16.36
N GLN A 40 -1.78 17.38 17.16
CA GLN A 40 -2.17 17.88 18.47
C GLN A 40 -3.22 19.00 18.37
N LEU A 41 -3.15 19.83 17.33
CA LEU A 41 -4.17 20.85 17.07
C LEU A 41 -5.49 20.23 16.62
N ASP A 42 -5.47 19.16 15.82
CA ASP A 42 -6.67 18.42 15.40
C ASP A 42 -7.44 17.87 16.60
N VAL A 43 -6.74 17.16 17.49
CA VAL A 43 -7.32 16.51 18.68
C VAL A 43 -7.96 17.51 19.65
N ASN A 44 -7.45 18.74 19.70
CA ASN A 44 -7.89 19.73 20.68
C ASN A 44 -8.98 20.68 20.17
N LEU A 45 -9.17 20.82 18.84
CA LEU A 45 -9.99 21.89 18.28
C LEU A 45 -10.97 21.43 17.18
N ASP A 46 -10.96 20.17 16.72
CA ASP A 46 -11.79 19.67 15.59
C ASP A 46 -11.78 20.60 14.35
N THR A 47 -10.74 21.42 14.23
CA THR A 47 -10.67 22.51 13.25
C THR A 47 -10.07 22.09 11.91
N ILE A 48 -9.49 20.89 11.81
CA ILE A 48 -8.78 20.47 10.60
C ILE A 48 -9.76 19.75 9.67
N SER A 49 -9.95 20.31 8.48
CA SER A 49 -10.76 19.67 7.44
C SER A 49 -10.19 18.30 7.07
N MET A 50 -11.07 17.32 6.78
CA MET A 50 -10.68 16.01 6.23
C MET A 50 -9.73 16.10 5.02
N LYS A 51 -9.85 17.17 4.20
CA LYS A 51 -8.95 17.42 3.07
C LYS A 51 -7.51 17.72 3.51
N VAL A 52 -7.34 18.43 4.62
CA VAL A 52 -6.03 18.74 5.19
C VAL A 52 -5.43 17.49 5.83
N ASN A 53 -6.22 16.73 6.59
CA ASN A 53 -5.76 15.45 7.17
C ASN A 53 -5.31 14.45 6.09
N SER A 54 -6.08 14.29 5.01
CA SER A 54 -5.68 13.46 3.87
C SER A 54 -4.37 13.94 3.22
N ALA A 55 -4.19 15.26 3.06
CA ALA A 55 -2.95 15.82 2.52
C ALA A 55 -1.75 15.58 3.45
N LEU A 56 -1.92 15.70 4.77
CA LEU A 56 -0.87 15.44 5.75
C LEU A 56 -0.50 13.95 5.82
N THR A 57 -1.49 13.05 5.77
CA THR A 57 -1.23 11.60 5.69
C THR A 57 -0.46 11.24 4.43
N ARG A 58 -0.82 11.81 3.27
CA ARG A 58 -0.07 11.60 2.02
C ARG A 58 1.38 12.10 2.14
N LEU A 59 1.56 13.28 2.74
CA LEU A 59 2.88 13.86 2.94
C LEU A 59 3.76 13.01 3.88
N GLU A 60 3.19 12.50 4.97
CA GLU A 60 3.90 11.62 5.91
C GLU A 60 4.32 10.30 5.24
N LYS A 61 3.41 9.67 4.48
CA LYS A 61 3.75 8.45 3.71
C LYS A 61 4.89 8.72 2.72
N LYS A 62 4.83 9.82 1.97
CA LYS A 62 5.88 10.21 1.04
C LYS A 62 7.22 10.43 1.75
N TYR A 63 7.21 11.12 2.89
CA TYR A 63 8.38 11.29 3.73
C TYR A 63 8.98 9.95 4.17
N ASP A 64 8.17 9.02 4.67
CA ASP A 64 8.64 7.71 5.13
C ASP A 64 9.25 6.88 3.99
N VAL A 65 8.66 6.94 2.79
CA VAL A 65 9.19 6.27 1.60
C VAL A 65 10.53 6.86 1.18
N ILE A 66 10.63 8.19 1.07
CA ILE A 66 11.90 8.85 0.69
C ILE A 66 12.98 8.55 1.72
N THR A 67 12.69 8.71 3.01
CA THR A 67 13.64 8.42 4.09
C THR A 67 14.11 6.97 4.09
N THR A 68 13.19 6.02 3.86
CA THR A 68 13.55 4.60 3.85
C THR A 68 14.40 4.25 2.62
N THR A 69 14.07 4.85 1.48
CA THR A 69 14.77 4.64 0.21
C THR A 69 16.17 5.24 0.26
N GLU A 70 16.33 6.44 0.84
CA GLU A 70 17.60 7.13 1.04
C GLU A 70 18.55 6.33 1.95
N LYS A 71 18.07 5.87 3.12
CA LYS A 71 18.86 5.03 4.03
C LYS A 71 19.37 3.77 3.35
N ARG A 72 18.54 3.17 2.48
CA ARG A 72 18.91 1.96 1.73
C ARG A 72 19.87 2.26 0.59
N PHE A 73 19.68 3.39 -0.09
CA PHE A 73 20.61 3.92 -1.08
C PHE A 73 22.01 4.07 -0.48
N LEU A 74 22.16 4.84 0.61
CA LEU A 74 23.46 5.07 1.26
C LEU A 74 24.19 3.79 1.65
N ARG A 75 23.45 2.75 2.07
CA ARG A 75 24.02 1.43 2.37
C ARG A 75 24.63 0.75 1.15
N ASN A 76 24.01 0.90 -0.03
CA ASN A 76 24.46 0.26 -1.27
C ASN A 76 25.62 1.02 -1.94
N VAL A 77 25.78 2.33 -1.67
CA VAL A 77 26.76 3.19 -2.36
C VAL A 77 27.92 3.66 -1.48
N ALA A 78 28.17 3.03 -0.34
CA ALA A 78 29.15 3.48 0.66
C ALA A 78 30.59 3.66 0.12
N GLN A 79 30.92 3.07 -1.04
CA GLN A 79 32.24 3.17 -1.68
C GLN A 79 32.30 4.16 -2.86
N MET A 80 31.20 4.83 -3.20
CA MET A 80 31.13 5.80 -4.29
C MET A 80 31.55 7.20 -3.84
N GLU A 81 32.07 8.00 -4.78
CA GLU A 81 32.36 9.42 -4.53
C GLU A 81 31.06 10.20 -4.24
N ARG A 82 31.12 11.17 -3.33
CA ARG A 82 29.94 11.92 -2.86
C ARG A 82 29.16 12.60 -3.99
N GLU A 83 29.85 13.17 -4.97
CA GLU A 83 29.20 13.85 -6.09
C GLU A 83 28.47 12.86 -7.02
N THR A 84 29.07 11.69 -7.25
CA THR A 84 28.45 10.58 -7.99
C THR A 84 27.23 10.04 -7.24
N MET A 85 27.31 9.92 -5.91
CA MET A 85 26.15 9.54 -5.08
C MET A 85 25.02 10.57 -5.19
N ARG A 86 25.33 11.87 -5.09
CA ARG A 86 24.34 12.96 -5.23
C ARG A 86 23.66 12.93 -6.61
N THR A 87 24.43 12.72 -7.66
CA THR A 87 23.94 12.61 -9.04
C THR A 87 23.04 11.40 -9.21
N CYS A 88 23.45 10.23 -8.69
CA CYS A 88 22.66 9.00 -8.70
C CYS A 88 21.33 9.16 -7.95
N TRP A 89 21.37 9.77 -6.76
CA TRP A 89 20.17 10.04 -5.98
C TRP A 89 19.21 10.96 -6.72
N THR A 90 19.73 12.04 -7.32
CA THR A 90 18.90 13.00 -8.09
C THR A 90 18.31 12.35 -9.35
N MET A 91 19.06 11.49 -10.04
CA MET A 91 18.54 10.73 -11.18
C MET A 91 17.41 9.77 -10.75
N PHE A 92 17.58 9.08 -9.62
CA PHE A 92 16.53 8.24 -9.06
C PHE A 92 15.26 9.05 -8.76
N LEU A 93 15.38 10.22 -8.12
CA LEU A 93 14.25 11.08 -7.80
C LEU A 93 13.52 11.55 -9.07
N LEU A 94 14.28 11.90 -10.12
CA LEU A 94 13.74 12.24 -11.44
C LEU A 94 13.01 11.06 -12.10
N ALA A 95 13.64 9.89 -12.11
CA ALA A 95 13.04 8.67 -12.66
C ALA A 95 11.74 8.34 -11.94
N LYS A 96 11.75 8.38 -10.60
CA LYS A 96 10.56 8.17 -9.77
C LYS A 96 9.45 9.16 -10.11
N GLY A 97 9.75 10.46 -10.15
CA GLY A 97 8.77 11.50 -10.41
C GLY A 97 8.17 11.48 -11.83
N ARG A 98 8.85 10.86 -12.80
CA ARG A 98 8.33 10.67 -14.17
C ARG A 98 7.61 9.33 -14.37
N ALA A 99 8.11 8.27 -13.74
CA ALA A 99 7.57 6.93 -13.92
C ALA A 99 6.33 6.65 -13.05
N LEU A 100 6.29 7.19 -11.82
CA LEU A 100 5.26 6.89 -10.83
C LEU A 100 4.36 8.09 -10.56
N GLN A 101 3.05 7.90 -10.73
CA GLN A 101 2.00 8.80 -10.25
C GLN A 101 1.67 8.55 -8.79
N MET A 102 1.86 7.31 -8.32
CA MET A 102 1.73 6.93 -6.92
C MET A 102 3.07 7.11 -6.21
N GLU A 103 3.20 8.20 -5.47
CA GLU A 103 4.48 8.62 -4.92
C GLU A 103 4.88 7.88 -3.64
N ASP A 104 3.95 7.13 -3.04
CA ASP A 104 4.13 6.35 -1.81
C ASP A 104 4.27 4.83 -2.02
N ASP A 105 4.32 4.32 -3.26
CA ASP A 105 4.68 2.91 -3.49
C ASP A 105 6.17 2.67 -3.19
N LEU A 106 6.44 1.98 -2.08
CA LEU A 106 7.79 1.71 -1.60
C LEU A 106 8.53 0.67 -2.46
N VAL A 107 7.83 -0.35 -2.95
CA VAL A 107 8.43 -1.50 -3.63
C VAL A 107 8.92 -1.11 -5.02
N ILE A 108 8.06 -0.51 -5.85
CA ILE A 108 8.40 -0.07 -7.20
C ILE A 108 9.42 1.07 -7.13
N SER A 109 9.29 1.99 -6.17
CA SER A 109 10.31 3.02 -5.93
C SER A 109 11.68 2.38 -5.67
N PHE A 110 11.74 1.36 -4.82
CA PHE A 110 13.00 0.71 -4.51
C PHE A 110 13.56 -0.11 -5.68
N GLN A 111 12.70 -0.79 -6.46
CA GLN A 111 13.11 -1.50 -7.66
C GLN A 111 13.69 -0.53 -8.72
N LEU A 112 13.10 0.66 -8.86
CA LEU A 112 13.60 1.72 -9.73
C LEU A 112 14.94 2.30 -9.24
N LEU A 113 15.15 2.39 -7.91
CA LEU A 113 16.44 2.73 -7.33
C LEU A 113 17.51 1.70 -7.72
N LEU A 114 17.21 0.40 -7.66
CA LEU A 114 18.15 -0.65 -8.07
C LEU A 114 18.55 -0.51 -9.56
N CYS A 115 17.60 -0.16 -10.44
CA CYS A 115 17.89 0.12 -11.85
C CYS A 115 18.83 1.33 -12.01
N THR A 116 18.61 2.38 -11.21
CA THR A 116 19.46 3.57 -11.22
C THR A 116 20.88 3.24 -10.71
N LEU A 117 20.99 2.42 -9.67
CA LEU A 117 22.26 1.96 -9.12
C LEU A 117 23.06 1.13 -10.12
N GLU A 118 22.41 0.22 -10.86
CA GLU A 118 23.05 -0.57 -11.91
C GLU A 118 23.75 0.33 -12.93
N LEU A 119 23.06 1.35 -13.44
CA LEU A 119 23.58 2.30 -14.42
C LEU A 119 24.85 3.00 -13.91
N PHE A 120 24.82 3.53 -12.69
CA PHE A 120 25.95 4.28 -12.11
C PHE A 120 27.13 3.38 -11.72
N ILE A 121 26.86 2.19 -11.18
CA ILE A 121 27.93 1.24 -10.85
C ILE A 121 28.64 0.80 -12.14
N LYS A 122 27.89 0.45 -13.18
CA LYS A 122 28.42 0.11 -14.50
C LYS A 122 29.28 1.24 -15.06
N GLN A 123 28.79 2.48 -15.02
CA GLN A 123 29.52 3.64 -15.52
C GLN A 123 30.80 3.93 -14.72
N SER A 124 30.76 3.77 -13.40
CA SER A 124 31.95 3.95 -12.54
C SER A 124 33.03 2.89 -12.82
N ALA A 125 32.64 1.66 -13.14
CA ALA A 125 33.55 0.60 -13.53
C ALA A 125 34.19 0.90 -14.89
N ILE A 126 33.41 1.36 -15.87
CA ILE A 126 33.90 1.77 -17.20
C ILE A 126 34.89 2.94 -17.09
N SER A 127 34.60 3.94 -16.25
CA SER A 127 35.49 5.08 -16.02
C SER A 127 36.85 4.65 -15.45
N LYS A 128 36.86 3.72 -14.48
CA LYS A 128 38.10 3.15 -13.90
C LYS A 128 38.93 2.32 -14.90
N VAL A 129 38.27 1.69 -15.88
CA VAL A 129 38.95 0.93 -16.94
C VAL A 129 39.52 1.85 -18.04
N LEU A 130 38.90 3.01 -18.29
CA LEU A 130 39.33 3.97 -19.32
C LEU A 130 40.38 4.98 -18.83
N SER A 131 40.61 5.12 -17.52
CA SER A 131 41.75 5.86 -16.98
C SER A 131 43.08 5.18 -17.38
N PRO A 132 43.96 5.82 -18.18
CA PRO A 132 45.20 5.18 -18.63
C PRO A 132 46.19 5.05 -17.46
N PRO A 133 46.94 3.93 -17.33
CA PRO A 133 48.18 3.97 -16.57
C PRO A 133 49.15 4.90 -17.31
N THR A 134 49.69 5.89 -16.60
CA THR A 134 50.68 6.83 -17.09
C THR A 134 51.95 6.10 -17.52
N ARG A 135 52.04 5.63 -18.76
CA ARG A 135 53.33 5.41 -19.44
C ARG A 135 53.16 5.24 -20.96
N THR A 136 53.70 6.23 -21.66
CA THR A 136 54.07 6.32 -23.08
C THR A 136 54.17 5.01 -23.87
N SER A 137 53.40 4.87 -24.95
CA SER A 137 53.91 4.31 -26.21
C SER A 137 53.02 4.70 -27.39
N ARG A 138 53.59 5.43 -28.35
CA ARG A 138 53.01 5.71 -29.66
C ARG A 138 52.92 4.41 -30.47
N ARG A 139 51.74 4.00 -30.92
CA ARG A 139 51.62 3.31 -32.22
C ARG A 139 50.22 3.44 -32.85
N ASN A 140 50.20 4.25 -33.91
CA ASN A 140 49.37 4.30 -35.11
C ASN A 140 47.85 4.00 -35.07
N GLN A 141 47.13 5.02 -35.54
CA GLN A 141 45.73 5.06 -35.93
C GLN A 141 45.34 3.90 -36.87
N SER A 142 44.22 3.26 -36.57
CA SER A 142 43.27 2.80 -37.59
C SER A 142 41.86 3.25 -37.17
N LYS A 143 41.22 4.02 -38.05
CA LYS A 143 39.85 4.53 -37.90
C LYS A 143 38.88 3.33 -37.96
N ALA A 144 38.40 2.89 -36.81
CA ALA A 144 37.13 2.17 -36.71
C ALA A 144 36.12 3.10 -36.02
N LYS A 145 35.13 3.56 -36.79
CA LYS A 145 34.02 4.35 -36.28
C LYS A 145 33.14 3.42 -35.43
N SER A 146 33.36 3.39 -34.12
CA SER A 146 32.51 2.60 -33.22
C SER A 146 31.12 3.23 -33.16
N ARG A 147 30.13 2.44 -33.56
CA ARG A 147 28.71 2.69 -33.30
C ARG A 147 28.53 2.75 -31.77
N PRO A 148 27.77 3.70 -31.19
CA PRO A 148 27.46 3.62 -29.76
C PRO A 148 26.63 2.36 -29.55
N SER A 149 27.15 1.43 -28.74
CA SER A 149 26.40 0.25 -28.28
C SER A 149 25.21 0.72 -27.47
N GLU A 150 24.03 0.17 -27.75
CA GLU A 150 22.81 0.37 -26.94
C GLU A 150 23.12 0.19 -25.44
N PRO A 151 22.37 0.85 -24.53
CA PRO A 151 22.49 0.62 -23.10
C PRO A 151 22.01 -0.81 -22.78
N GLU A 152 22.89 -1.79 -22.98
CA GLU A 152 22.63 -3.19 -22.67
C GLU A 152 22.73 -3.38 -21.16
N VAL A 153 21.66 -3.87 -20.52
CA VAL A 153 21.61 -4.08 -19.06
C VAL A 153 22.75 -5.01 -18.62
N ASP A 154 23.52 -4.63 -17.60
CA ASP A 154 24.40 -5.60 -16.93
C ASP A 154 23.55 -6.52 -16.05
N ALA A 155 23.05 -7.60 -16.66
CA ALA A 155 22.16 -8.55 -16.01
C ALA A 155 22.80 -9.19 -14.77
N GLN A 156 24.12 -9.40 -14.76
CA GLN A 156 24.83 -10.02 -13.66
C GLN A 156 24.96 -9.06 -12.46
N LEU A 157 25.25 -7.79 -12.73
CA LEU A 157 25.24 -6.75 -11.71
C LEU A 157 23.84 -6.55 -11.13
N LEU A 158 22.82 -6.45 -11.98
CA LEU A 158 21.44 -6.29 -11.54
C LEU A 158 20.96 -7.49 -10.71
N GLU A 159 21.34 -8.72 -11.08
CA GLU A 159 21.03 -9.92 -10.31
C GLU A 159 21.70 -9.91 -8.93
N THR A 160 22.96 -9.45 -8.84
CA THR A 160 23.69 -9.30 -7.57
C THR A 160 23.00 -8.29 -6.65
N LEU A 161 22.66 -7.11 -7.20
CA LEU A 161 21.90 -6.08 -6.46
C LEU A 161 20.56 -6.62 -5.97
N CYS A 162 19.86 -7.43 -6.78
CA CYS A 162 18.60 -8.05 -6.36
C CYS A 162 18.80 -9.04 -5.21
N LYS A 163 19.83 -9.89 -5.28
CA LYS A 163 20.15 -10.88 -4.23
C LYS A 163 20.45 -10.20 -2.89
N ASP A 164 21.30 -9.18 -2.89
CA ASP A 164 21.71 -8.45 -1.68
C ASP A 164 20.55 -7.70 -1.01
N ASN A 165 19.52 -7.39 -1.80
CA ASN A 165 18.35 -6.65 -1.36
C ASN A 165 17.08 -7.51 -1.28
N GLU A 166 17.20 -8.84 -1.37
CA GLU A 166 16.09 -9.80 -1.28
C GLU A 166 14.96 -9.52 -2.30
N CYS A 167 15.29 -8.86 -3.42
CA CYS A 167 14.34 -8.50 -4.48
C CYS A 167 14.22 -9.60 -5.53
N ASN A 168 13.05 -9.68 -6.16
CA ASN A 168 12.86 -10.58 -7.29
C ASN A 168 13.51 -9.98 -8.55
N PHE A 169 14.50 -10.69 -9.10
CA PHE A 169 15.22 -10.25 -10.30
C PHE A 169 14.29 -9.99 -11.49
N GLU A 170 13.30 -10.85 -11.71
CA GLU A 170 12.38 -10.71 -12.83
C GLU A 170 11.49 -9.47 -12.69
N GLU A 171 11.01 -9.13 -11.49
CA GLU A 171 10.29 -7.87 -11.26
C GLU A 171 11.18 -6.65 -11.54
N VAL A 172 12.40 -6.63 -11.02
CA VAL A 172 13.34 -5.51 -11.22
C VAL A 172 13.71 -5.36 -12.70
N LYS A 173 13.91 -6.48 -13.40
CA LYS A 173 14.17 -6.50 -14.84
C LYS A 173 12.99 -5.91 -15.63
N ASN A 174 11.77 -6.24 -15.25
CA ASN A 174 10.58 -5.64 -15.87
C ASN A 174 10.54 -4.14 -15.58
N VAL A 175 10.84 -3.70 -14.35
CA VAL A 175 10.93 -2.27 -14.01
C VAL A 175 11.96 -1.54 -14.87
N TYR A 176 13.11 -2.18 -15.08
CA TYR A 176 14.15 -1.69 -15.96
C TYR A 176 13.62 -1.47 -17.37
N GLN A 177 13.02 -2.52 -17.95
CA GLN A 177 12.59 -2.54 -19.35
C GLN A 177 11.42 -1.61 -19.66
N THR A 178 10.45 -1.47 -18.75
CA THR A 178 9.21 -0.74 -19.02
C THR A 178 9.22 0.69 -18.52
N SER A 179 9.77 0.95 -17.33
CA SER A 179 9.75 2.26 -16.70
C SER A 179 11.09 2.98 -16.79
N PHE A 180 12.20 2.29 -16.49
CA PHE A 180 13.51 2.94 -16.43
C PHE A 180 14.03 3.31 -17.84
N LEU A 181 13.93 2.40 -18.81
CA LEU A 181 14.30 2.70 -20.20
C LEU A 181 13.42 3.82 -20.79
N ALA A 182 12.11 3.78 -20.58
CA ALA A 182 11.21 4.86 -21.02
C ALA A 182 11.59 6.21 -20.41
N PHE A 183 12.04 6.22 -19.15
CA PHE A 183 12.59 7.41 -18.51
C PHE A 183 13.87 7.89 -19.19
N LEU A 184 14.84 7.01 -19.44
CA LEU A 184 16.12 7.33 -20.09
C LEU A 184 15.90 7.88 -21.51
N ASP A 185 14.97 7.28 -22.26
CA ASP A 185 14.60 7.74 -23.60
C ASP A 185 13.95 9.14 -23.55
N SER A 186 13.12 9.41 -22.54
CA SER A 186 12.45 10.71 -22.37
C SER A 186 13.38 11.88 -21.97
N THR A 187 14.63 11.57 -21.62
CA THR A 187 15.57 12.53 -21.04
C THR A 187 16.81 12.78 -21.92
N ASP A 188 16.90 12.17 -23.10
CA ASP A 188 18.09 12.21 -23.99
C ASP A 188 19.41 11.85 -23.26
N LEU A 189 19.32 11.21 -22.07
CA LEU A 189 20.42 10.92 -21.15
C LEU A 189 21.36 9.81 -21.65
N SER A 190 21.03 9.16 -22.78
CA SER A 190 21.94 8.21 -23.43
C SER A 190 23.24 8.86 -23.93
N ARG A 191 23.36 10.21 -23.91
CA ARG A 191 24.46 10.95 -24.55
C ARG A 191 25.24 11.95 -23.68
N SER A 192 24.84 12.30 -22.45
CA SER A 192 25.56 13.30 -21.62
C SER A 192 25.39 13.11 -20.10
N ILE A 193 26.46 13.37 -19.34
CA ILE A 193 26.60 13.11 -17.88
C ILE A 193 26.16 14.31 -17.01
N ASP A 194 26.06 15.52 -17.58
CA ASP A 194 25.96 16.77 -16.79
C ASP A 194 24.53 17.21 -16.43
N PHE A 195 23.55 16.29 -16.29
CA PHE A 195 22.14 16.72 -16.25
C PHE A 195 21.18 16.05 -15.24
N PRO A 196 21.30 16.30 -13.93
CA PRO A 196 20.17 16.08 -13.02
C PRO A 196 19.64 17.31 -12.27
N GLN A 197 20.48 18.31 -11.93
CA GLN A 197 20.08 19.31 -10.93
C GLN A 197 18.96 20.25 -11.41
N VAL A 198 19.12 20.84 -12.60
CA VAL A 198 18.14 21.81 -13.15
C VAL A 198 16.81 21.13 -13.49
N SER A 199 16.87 19.91 -14.03
CA SER A 199 15.67 19.13 -14.39
C SER A 199 14.85 18.71 -13.17
N TYR A 200 15.50 18.37 -12.05
CA TYR A 200 14.79 18.01 -10.82
C TYR A 200 14.16 19.22 -10.14
N GLU A 201 14.84 20.37 -10.15
CA GLU A 201 14.31 21.63 -9.63
C GLU A 201 12.95 21.96 -10.25
N GLU A 202 12.82 21.85 -11.57
CA GLU A 202 11.54 22.08 -12.27
C GLU A 202 10.44 21.10 -11.82
N LEU A 203 10.78 19.82 -11.64
CA LEU A 203 9.84 18.79 -11.19
C LEU A 203 9.38 19.04 -9.74
N TYR A 204 10.29 19.41 -8.86
CA TYR A 204 10.02 19.80 -7.48
C TYR A 204 9.15 21.07 -7.44
N LEU A 205 9.49 22.11 -8.19
CA LEU A 205 8.75 23.38 -8.21
C LEU A 205 7.33 23.19 -8.78
N LYS A 206 7.17 22.30 -9.76
CA LYS A 206 5.87 21.95 -10.34
C LYS A 206 4.99 21.17 -9.35
N SER A 207 5.56 20.21 -8.63
CA SER A 207 4.84 19.40 -7.65
C SER A 207 4.58 20.14 -6.33
N ARG A 208 5.44 21.12 -5.99
CA ARG A 208 5.47 21.85 -4.70
C ARG A 208 5.54 20.92 -3.50
N ASP A 209 6.31 19.85 -3.63
CA ASP A 209 6.46 18.83 -2.60
C ASP A 209 7.70 19.08 -1.73
N ILE A 210 8.16 18.08 -0.98
CA ILE A 210 9.44 18.10 -0.28
C ILE A 210 10.55 17.92 -1.31
N ASP A 211 11.58 18.76 -1.24
CA ASP A 211 12.79 18.57 -2.03
C ASP A 211 13.54 17.31 -1.55
N GLY A 212 13.51 16.26 -2.39
CA GLY A 212 14.12 14.98 -2.08
C GLY A 212 15.65 15.02 -1.97
N ARG A 213 16.31 16.06 -2.50
CA ARG A 213 17.77 16.22 -2.43
C ARG A 213 18.23 16.53 -1.01
N LEU A 214 17.41 17.24 -0.25
CA LEU A 214 17.68 17.62 1.15
C LEU A 214 17.91 16.40 2.05
N PHE A 215 17.31 15.25 1.74
CA PHE A 215 17.53 14.02 2.50
C PHE A 215 18.96 13.50 2.35
N PHE A 216 19.53 13.58 1.14
CA PHE A 216 20.91 13.19 0.89
C PHE A 216 21.91 14.21 1.48
N ASP A 217 21.57 15.50 1.42
CA ASP A 217 22.42 16.57 1.97
C ASP A 217 22.39 16.62 3.51
N GLY A 218 21.47 15.90 4.14
CA GLY A 218 21.36 15.82 5.60
C GLY A 218 20.79 17.08 6.24
N ASP A 219 19.86 17.75 5.55
CA ASP A 219 19.25 19.00 5.99
C ASP A 219 18.37 18.81 7.24
N GLU A 220 18.47 19.73 8.21
CA GLU A 220 17.76 19.65 9.48
C GLU A 220 16.24 19.73 9.36
N THR A 221 15.72 20.30 8.27
CA THR A 221 14.27 20.44 8.02
C THR A 221 13.62 19.09 7.68
N VAL A 222 14.39 18.14 7.11
CA VAL A 222 13.90 16.80 6.74
C VAL A 222 14.37 15.72 7.70
N LEU A 223 15.41 15.95 8.49
CA LEU A 223 15.87 14.97 9.47
C LEU A 223 15.00 14.96 10.73
N PRO A 224 14.78 13.79 11.37
CA PRO A 224 14.15 13.74 12.68
C PRO A 224 15.04 14.49 13.70
N PRO A 225 14.44 15.24 14.65
CA PRO A 225 15.20 16.01 15.63
C PRO A 225 16.10 15.10 16.47
N LYS A 226 17.37 15.46 16.57
CA LYS A 226 18.35 14.81 17.46
C LYS A 226 18.01 15.18 18.91
N PHE A 227 17.12 14.42 19.56
CA PHE A 227 16.97 14.54 21.01
C PHE A 227 18.12 13.80 21.70
N GLU A 228 19.08 14.55 22.24
CA GLU A 228 19.94 14.07 23.32
C GLU A 228 19.05 13.84 24.55
N ILE A 229 18.77 12.58 24.86
CA ILE A 229 18.10 12.21 26.10
C ILE A 229 19.13 12.41 27.22
N SER A 230 19.07 13.56 27.91
CA SER A 230 19.70 13.69 29.22
C SER A 230 19.14 12.59 30.12
N LYS A 231 20.02 11.78 30.72
CA LYS A 231 19.66 10.75 31.70
C LYS A 231 18.82 11.37 32.82
N VAL A 232 17.50 11.20 32.76
CA VAL A 232 16.62 11.32 33.91
C VAL A 232 16.21 9.91 34.28
N GLU A 233 16.65 9.49 35.45
CA GLU A 233 16.33 8.21 36.10
C GLU A 233 14.85 7.87 35.96
N ARG A 234 14.57 6.74 35.30
CA ARG A 234 13.28 6.06 35.39
C ARG A 234 13.43 4.82 36.27
N THR A 235 12.48 4.69 37.18
CA THR A 235 12.31 3.63 38.18
C THR A 235 12.33 2.20 37.59
N PRO A 236 12.77 1.19 38.36
CA PRO A 236 13.08 -0.13 37.82
C PRO A 236 11.80 -0.94 37.55
N LYS A 237 11.69 -1.51 36.34
CA LYS A 237 10.66 -2.50 35.98
C LYS A 237 11.22 -3.92 36.10
N LYS A 238 10.37 -4.77 36.68
CA LYS A 238 10.51 -6.19 37.05
C LYS A 238 11.05 -7.08 35.91
N ASN A 239 12.05 -7.91 36.26
CA ASN A 239 12.76 -8.87 35.41
C ASN A 239 11.81 -9.86 34.72
N GLN A 240 12.00 -10.06 33.41
CA GLN A 240 11.61 -11.28 32.70
C GLN A 240 12.90 -12.05 32.33
N PRO A 241 12.89 -13.40 32.32
CA PRO A 241 14.08 -14.19 32.08
C PRO A 241 14.51 -14.16 30.61
N GLU A 242 15.82 -14.13 30.42
CA GLU A 242 16.56 -14.04 29.17
C GLU A 242 16.28 -15.25 28.25
N GLU A 243 15.66 -15.03 27.09
CA GLU A 243 15.79 -15.92 25.95
C GLU A 243 16.96 -15.43 25.08
N ASP A 244 18.08 -16.15 25.17
CA ASP A 244 19.25 -16.01 24.32
C ASP A 244 18.92 -16.51 22.90
N GLY A 245 18.33 -15.63 22.10
CA GLY A 245 18.12 -15.81 20.67
C GLY A 245 19.01 -14.86 19.87
N PRO A 246 19.50 -15.25 18.68
CA PRO A 246 20.37 -14.38 17.87
C PRO A 246 19.66 -13.06 17.59
N MET A 247 20.31 -11.95 17.98
CA MET A 247 19.78 -10.60 17.88
C MET A 247 19.52 -10.24 16.41
N ILE A 248 18.29 -10.47 15.93
CA ILE A 248 17.86 -10.14 14.58
C ILE A 248 17.90 -8.61 14.46
N PRO A 249 18.66 -8.02 13.52
CA PRO A 249 18.66 -6.58 13.31
C PRO A 249 17.23 -6.09 13.03
N PRO A 250 16.79 -4.95 13.57
CA PRO A 250 15.44 -4.45 13.35
C PRO A 250 15.16 -4.37 11.84
N GLN A 251 14.10 -5.03 11.37
CA GLN A 251 13.79 -5.08 9.95
C GLN A 251 13.40 -3.69 9.44
N THR A 252 14.10 -3.21 8.40
CA THR A 252 13.71 -1.99 7.68
C THR A 252 12.42 -2.22 6.89
N PRO A 253 11.58 -1.19 6.65
CA PRO A 253 10.31 -1.36 5.92
C PRO A 253 10.45 -2.02 4.54
N ILE A 254 11.50 -1.68 3.77
CA ILE A 254 11.78 -2.33 2.47
C ILE A 254 12.04 -3.83 2.65
N ARG A 255 12.92 -4.20 3.60
CA ARG A 255 13.20 -5.61 3.88
C ARG A 255 11.96 -6.35 4.35
N ALA A 256 11.16 -5.75 5.22
CA ALA A 256 9.89 -6.34 5.68
C ALA A 256 8.96 -6.63 4.48
N ALA A 257 8.76 -5.65 3.58
CA ALA A 257 7.96 -5.84 2.37
C ALA A 257 8.54 -6.94 1.46
N MET A 258 9.85 -6.93 1.19
CA MET A 258 10.51 -7.95 0.35
C MET A 258 10.41 -9.36 0.97
N THR A 259 10.57 -9.49 2.29
CA THR A 259 10.38 -10.74 3.00
C THR A 259 8.93 -11.21 2.88
N SER A 260 7.94 -10.34 3.08
CA SER A 260 6.52 -10.70 2.94
C SER A 260 6.18 -11.15 1.51
N ILE A 261 6.68 -10.46 0.49
CA ILE A 261 6.51 -10.84 -0.93
C ILE A 261 7.15 -12.20 -1.21
N ARG A 262 8.35 -12.44 -0.68
CA ARG A 262 9.05 -13.72 -0.84
C ARG A 262 8.29 -14.87 -0.17
N MET A 263 7.77 -14.65 1.04
CA MET A 263 6.98 -15.65 1.77
C MET A 263 5.69 -15.97 1.01
N LEU A 264 4.96 -14.96 0.53
CA LEU A 264 3.78 -15.16 -0.31
C LEU A 264 4.11 -16.01 -1.54
N ARG A 265 5.17 -15.64 -2.29
CA ARG A 265 5.57 -16.37 -3.50
C ARG A 265 6.01 -17.81 -3.22
N GLY A 266 6.72 -18.05 -2.12
CA GLY A 266 7.17 -19.40 -1.73
C GLY A 266 6.02 -20.34 -1.36
N ASP A 267 4.89 -19.78 -0.94
CA ASP A 267 3.69 -20.52 -0.55
C ASP A 267 2.70 -20.74 -1.72
N LEU A 268 2.93 -20.08 -2.86
CA LEU A 268 2.10 -20.23 -4.06
C LEU A 268 2.57 -21.40 -4.93
N PRO A 269 1.64 -22.11 -5.61
CA PRO A 269 2.00 -23.21 -6.50
C PRO A 269 2.92 -22.75 -7.64
N SER A 270 3.94 -23.55 -7.95
CA SER A 270 4.87 -23.30 -9.06
C SER A 270 4.26 -23.57 -10.45
N ASN A 271 3.05 -24.15 -10.50
CA ASN A 271 2.40 -24.66 -11.71
C ASN A 271 1.88 -23.55 -12.65
N GLY A 272 2.18 -22.29 -12.34
CA GLY A 272 1.74 -21.12 -13.09
C GLY A 272 0.31 -20.71 -12.74
N ASP A 273 -0.29 -19.90 -13.61
CA ASP A 273 -1.60 -19.27 -13.40
C ASP A 273 -2.76 -20.19 -13.81
N GLN A 274 -2.58 -21.51 -13.65
CA GLN A 274 -3.50 -22.56 -14.12
C GLN A 274 -4.03 -23.39 -12.95
N PRO A 275 -5.26 -23.94 -13.06
CA PRO A 275 -5.80 -24.83 -12.03
C PRO A 275 -4.96 -26.11 -11.92
N SER A 276 -4.92 -26.68 -10.72
CA SER A 276 -4.27 -27.99 -10.52
C SER A 276 -5.06 -29.10 -11.22
N THR A 277 -4.44 -30.28 -11.33
CA THR A 277 -5.12 -31.49 -11.81
C THR A 277 -6.32 -31.84 -10.92
N THR A 278 -6.19 -31.71 -9.60
CA THR A 278 -7.28 -31.92 -8.63
C THR A 278 -8.43 -30.95 -8.86
N LEU A 279 -8.13 -29.65 -9.04
CA LEU A 279 -9.15 -28.63 -9.26
C LEU A 279 -9.87 -28.83 -10.60
N THR A 280 -9.12 -29.23 -11.63
CA THR A 280 -9.68 -29.62 -12.93
C THR A 280 -10.65 -30.80 -12.80
N THR A 281 -10.38 -31.77 -11.92
CA THR A 281 -11.31 -32.88 -11.64
C THR A 281 -12.60 -32.39 -11.01
N TYR A 282 -12.55 -31.46 -10.04
CA TYR A 282 -13.78 -30.86 -9.48
C TYR A 282 -14.61 -30.13 -10.54
N PHE A 283 -13.97 -29.43 -11.48
CA PHE A 283 -14.67 -28.76 -12.58
C PHE A 283 -15.40 -29.76 -13.47
N LYS A 284 -14.73 -30.85 -13.87
CA LYS A 284 -15.32 -31.91 -14.69
C LYS A 284 -16.43 -32.70 -13.98
N ASN A 285 -16.41 -32.76 -12.66
CA ASN A 285 -17.45 -33.42 -11.86
C ASN A 285 -18.71 -32.56 -11.67
N CYS A 286 -18.71 -31.31 -12.13
CA CYS A 286 -19.89 -30.46 -12.09
C CYS A 286 -20.90 -30.85 -13.17
N THR A 287 -22.20 -30.69 -12.86
CA THR A 287 -23.28 -30.84 -13.85
C THR A 287 -23.08 -29.92 -15.06
N VAL A 288 -22.59 -28.70 -14.80
CA VAL A 288 -22.12 -27.74 -15.81
C VAL A 288 -20.65 -27.45 -15.52
N ASP A 289 -19.77 -27.81 -16.45
CA ASP A 289 -18.32 -27.59 -16.34
C ASP A 289 -18.01 -26.08 -16.41
N PRO A 290 -17.47 -25.47 -15.33
CA PRO A 290 -17.24 -24.03 -15.24
C PRO A 290 -15.92 -23.57 -15.87
N THR A 291 -15.11 -24.46 -16.43
CA THR A 291 -13.72 -24.18 -16.84
C THR A 291 -13.61 -22.95 -17.76
N GLN A 292 -14.44 -22.89 -18.82
CA GLN A 292 -14.40 -21.80 -19.79
C GLN A 292 -14.88 -20.47 -19.19
N ASP A 293 -15.93 -20.52 -18.37
CA ASP A 293 -16.50 -19.33 -17.73
C ASP A 293 -15.54 -18.74 -16.69
N VAL A 294 -14.85 -19.59 -15.93
CA VAL A 294 -13.79 -19.16 -15.00
C VAL A 294 -12.63 -18.54 -15.76
N GLN A 295 -12.14 -19.17 -16.83
CA GLN A 295 -11.05 -18.63 -17.63
C GLN A 295 -11.40 -17.25 -18.22
N LYS A 296 -12.55 -17.13 -18.88
CA LYS A 296 -13.03 -15.87 -19.48
C LYS A 296 -13.18 -14.76 -18.42
N ARG A 297 -13.64 -15.12 -17.22
CA ARG A 297 -13.76 -14.18 -16.09
C ARG A 297 -12.38 -13.68 -15.66
N LEU A 298 -11.41 -14.56 -15.49
CA LEU A 298 -10.05 -14.18 -15.09
C LEU A 298 -9.37 -13.29 -16.14
N GLU A 299 -9.57 -13.58 -17.43
CA GLU A 299 -9.05 -12.75 -18.53
C GLU A 299 -9.67 -11.34 -18.49
N THR A 300 -11.00 -11.26 -18.34
CA THR A 300 -11.73 -9.98 -18.30
C THR A 300 -11.33 -9.14 -17.09
N LEU A 301 -11.34 -9.74 -15.89
CA LEU A 301 -10.97 -9.06 -14.65
C LEU A 301 -9.48 -8.70 -14.61
N GLY A 302 -8.61 -9.53 -15.20
CA GLY A 302 -7.18 -9.26 -15.29
C GLY A 302 -6.85 -8.07 -16.17
N GLN A 303 -7.58 -7.89 -17.29
CA GLN A 303 -7.45 -6.69 -18.12
C GLN A 303 -7.89 -5.43 -17.36
N ALA A 304 -9.07 -5.46 -16.74
CA ALA A 304 -9.60 -4.34 -15.96
C ALA A 304 -8.67 -3.96 -14.80
N PHE A 305 -8.19 -4.95 -14.04
CA PHE A 305 -7.25 -4.76 -12.94
C PHE A 305 -5.96 -4.10 -13.41
N SER A 306 -5.34 -4.61 -14.46
CA SER A 306 -4.05 -4.12 -14.94
C SER A 306 -4.15 -2.70 -15.49
N GLN A 307 -5.24 -2.37 -16.17
CA GLN A 307 -5.50 -1.00 -16.65
C GLN A 307 -5.70 -0.04 -15.48
N LYS A 308 -6.59 -0.38 -14.53
CA LYS A 308 -6.84 0.44 -13.33
C LYS A 308 -5.61 0.61 -12.46
N PHE A 309 -4.75 -0.42 -12.39
CA PHE A 309 -3.46 -0.34 -11.73
C PHE A 309 -2.54 0.67 -12.43
N GLY A 310 -2.44 0.63 -13.76
CA GLY A 310 -1.66 1.60 -14.54
C GLY A 310 -2.20 3.04 -14.40
N GLU A 311 -3.52 3.23 -14.38
CA GLU A 311 -4.14 4.53 -14.12
C GLU A 311 -3.79 5.08 -12.73
N ALA A 312 -3.65 4.21 -11.73
CA ALA A 312 -3.37 4.63 -10.35
C ALA A 312 -1.87 4.84 -10.08
N VAL A 313 -1.01 3.99 -10.65
CA VAL A 313 0.43 3.94 -10.35
C VAL A 313 1.26 4.66 -11.41
N GLY A 314 0.85 4.62 -12.68
CA GLY A 314 1.54 5.23 -13.81
C GLY A 314 1.36 4.43 -15.11
N PRO A 315 1.41 5.09 -16.28
CA PRO A 315 1.05 4.46 -17.56
C PRO A 315 1.95 3.27 -17.93
N HIS A 316 3.23 3.29 -17.52
CA HIS A 316 4.18 2.20 -17.74
C HIS A 316 4.07 1.06 -16.70
N CYS A 317 3.14 1.18 -15.75
CA CYS A 317 2.97 0.25 -14.62
C CYS A 317 1.91 -0.84 -14.86
N VAL A 318 1.24 -0.84 -16.03
CA VAL A 318 0.25 -1.88 -16.40
C VAL A 318 0.84 -3.29 -16.32
N VAL A 319 2.12 -3.45 -16.68
CA VAL A 319 2.84 -4.74 -16.59
C VAL A 319 2.95 -5.22 -15.15
N TYR A 320 3.19 -4.33 -14.18
CA TYR A 320 3.22 -4.68 -12.76
C TYR A 320 1.84 -5.10 -12.28
N GLY A 321 0.78 -4.42 -12.74
CA GLY A 321 -0.60 -4.83 -12.51
C GLY A 321 -0.86 -6.27 -12.97
N ARG A 322 -0.39 -6.64 -14.16
CA ARG A 322 -0.50 -8.04 -14.67
C ARG A 322 0.25 -9.04 -13.78
N GLN A 323 1.44 -8.68 -13.32
CA GLN A 323 2.24 -9.54 -12.43
C GLN A 323 1.56 -9.76 -11.08
N ARG A 324 1.02 -8.69 -10.47
CA ARG A 324 0.27 -8.79 -9.20
C ARG A 324 -1.03 -9.56 -9.38
N PHE A 325 -1.69 -9.40 -10.54
CA PHE A 325 -2.88 -10.18 -10.87
C PHE A 325 -2.56 -11.68 -10.97
N ALA A 326 -1.47 -12.07 -11.64
CA ALA A 326 -1.04 -13.47 -11.74
C ALA A 326 -0.82 -14.13 -10.37
N LEU A 327 -0.19 -13.42 -9.42
CA LEU A 327 -0.06 -13.90 -8.04
C LEU A 327 -1.44 -14.08 -7.37
N GLY A 328 -2.38 -13.17 -7.63
CA GLY A 328 -3.76 -13.27 -7.15
C GLY A 328 -4.48 -14.49 -7.72
N VAL A 329 -4.30 -14.80 -9.01
CA VAL A 329 -4.87 -15.99 -9.67
C VAL A 329 -4.34 -17.29 -9.04
N ARG A 330 -3.03 -17.36 -8.77
CA ARG A 330 -2.43 -18.52 -8.09
C ARG A 330 -3.02 -18.74 -6.70
N LEU A 331 -3.15 -17.67 -5.92
CA LEU A 331 -3.74 -17.74 -4.59
C LEU A 331 -5.22 -18.13 -4.67
N TYR A 332 -5.95 -17.56 -5.63
CA TYR A 332 -7.36 -17.86 -5.89
C TYR A 332 -7.60 -19.35 -6.16
N TYR A 333 -6.81 -19.97 -7.05
CA TYR A 333 -6.94 -21.39 -7.33
C TYR A 333 -6.55 -22.26 -6.13
N LYS A 334 -5.46 -21.90 -5.43
CA LYS A 334 -5.02 -22.61 -4.22
C LYS A 334 -6.12 -22.63 -3.15
N VAL A 335 -6.68 -21.46 -2.85
CA VAL A 335 -7.73 -21.31 -1.83
C VAL A 335 -9.03 -21.99 -2.25
N MET A 336 -9.41 -21.87 -3.53
CA MET A 336 -10.60 -22.58 -4.05
C MET A 336 -10.46 -24.09 -3.87
N GLU A 337 -9.33 -24.67 -4.23
CA GLU A 337 -9.10 -26.10 -4.07
C GLU A 337 -9.16 -26.52 -2.59
N ALA A 338 -8.59 -25.73 -1.68
CA ALA A 338 -8.68 -25.97 -0.24
C ALA A 338 -10.13 -25.92 0.28
N MET A 339 -10.92 -24.95 -0.18
CA MET A 339 -12.35 -24.84 0.14
C MET A 339 -13.13 -26.07 -0.36
N LEU A 340 -12.92 -26.49 -1.61
CA LEU A 340 -13.62 -27.66 -2.19
C LEU A 340 -13.26 -28.96 -1.47
N LYS A 341 -11.98 -29.15 -1.11
CA LYS A 341 -11.55 -30.31 -0.31
C LYS A 341 -12.19 -30.33 1.08
N SER A 342 -12.35 -29.16 1.70
CA SER A 342 -13.04 -29.05 2.99
C SER A 342 -14.53 -29.37 2.85
N GLU A 343 -15.17 -28.87 1.80
CA GLU A 343 -16.59 -29.11 1.51
C GLU A 343 -16.89 -30.55 1.10
N GLU A 344 -16.01 -31.22 0.35
CA GLU A 344 -16.14 -32.64 0.02
C GLU A 344 -16.13 -33.49 1.29
N LYS A 345 -15.22 -33.21 2.23
CA LYS A 345 -15.19 -33.90 3.52
C LYS A 345 -16.45 -33.64 4.35
N ARG A 346 -17.05 -32.46 4.25
CA ARG A 346 -18.21 -32.05 5.04
C ARG A 346 -19.53 -32.61 4.49
N LEU A 347 -19.67 -32.63 3.16
CA LEU A 347 -20.91 -32.99 2.47
C LEU A 347 -20.88 -34.40 1.89
N SER A 348 -19.72 -35.04 1.78
CA SER A 348 -19.53 -36.34 1.12
C SER A 348 -20.03 -36.37 -0.33
N VAL A 349 -19.95 -35.22 -1.03
CA VAL A 349 -20.30 -35.06 -2.44
C VAL A 349 -19.15 -34.43 -3.21
N GLN A 350 -19.05 -34.74 -4.50
CA GLN A 350 -18.01 -34.21 -5.39
C GLN A 350 -18.55 -33.23 -6.44
N ASN A 351 -19.87 -33.09 -6.55
CA ASN A 351 -20.51 -32.15 -7.48
C ASN A 351 -20.84 -30.84 -6.77
N PHE A 352 -20.05 -29.81 -7.05
CA PHE A 352 -20.22 -28.45 -6.53
C PHE A 352 -20.73 -27.47 -7.59
N SER A 353 -21.47 -27.95 -8.59
CA SER A 353 -21.85 -27.16 -9.77
C SER A 353 -22.55 -25.84 -9.42
N LYS A 354 -23.42 -25.81 -8.40
CA LYS A 354 -24.08 -24.57 -7.95
C LYS A 354 -23.10 -23.51 -7.45
N LEU A 355 -22.07 -23.93 -6.71
CA LEU A 355 -21.05 -23.02 -6.17
C LEU A 355 -20.08 -22.58 -7.27
N LEU A 356 -19.61 -23.53 -8.08
CA LEU A 356 -18.59 -23.29 -9.10
C LEU A 356 -19.13 -22.65 -10.38
N ASN A 357 -20.45 -22.50 -10.53
CA ASN A 357 -21.04 -21.67 -11.57
C ASN A 357 -21.54 -20.32 -11.02
N ASP A 358 -21.30 -20.01 -9.73
CA ASP A 358 -21.65 -18.71 -9.15
C ASP A 358 -20.57 -17.67 -9.44
N SER A 359 -20.90 -16.76 -10.36
CA SER A 359 -20.04 -15.62 -10.72
C SER A 359 -19.61 -14.75 -9.52
N THR A 360 -20.48 -14.61 -8.52
CA THR A 360 -20.23 -13.78 -7.33
C THR A 360 -19.21 -14.44 -6.44
N PHE A 361 -19.32 -15.76 -6.23
CA PHE A 361 -18.33 -16.55 -5.50
C PHE A 361 -16.93 -16.38 -6.11
N HIS A 362 -16.80 -16.56 -7.42
CA HIS A 362 -15.52 -16.43 -8.11
C HIS A 362 -14.94 -15.03 -8.01
N THR A 363 -15.75 -14.00 -8.24
CA THR A 363 -15.30 -12.60 -8.14
C THR A 363 -14.92 -12.23 -6.71
N SER A 364 -15.69 -12.64 -5.69
CA SER A 364 -15.35 -12.42 -4.27
C SER A 364 -14.06 -13.12 -3.87
N LEU A 365 -13.90 -14.39 -4.25
CA LEU A 365 -12.71 -15.15 -3.92
C LEU A 365 -11.46 -14.54 -4.56
N LEU A 366 -11.54 -14.17 -5.85
CA LEU A 366 -10.44 -13.51 -6.56
C LEU A 366 -10.13 -12.14 -5.95
N ALA A 367 -11.15 -11.36 -5.61
CA ALA A 367 -10.98 -10.06 -4.95
C ALA A 367 -10.21 -10.22 -3.62
N CYS A 368 -10.56 -11.22 -2.82
CA CYS A 368 -9.88 -11.49 -1.54
C CYS A 368 -8.42 -11.92 -1.76
N SER A 369 -8.17 -12.77 -2.76
CA SER A 369 -6.81 -13.15 -3.16
C SER A 369 -5.98 -11.94 -3.62
N LEU A 370 -6.56 -11.05 -4.42
CA LEU A 370 -5.89 -9.84 -4.88
C LEU A 370 -5.65 -8.86 -3.73
N GLU A 371 -6.60 -8.70 -2.79
CA GLU A 371 -6.41 -7.88 -1.59
C GLU A 371 -5.21 -8.35 -0.76
N VAL A 372 -5.05 -9.67 -0.57
CA VAL A 372 -3.88 -10.25 0.10
C VAL A 372 -2.59 -9.91 -0.63
N VAL A 373 -2.55 -10.06 -1.96
CA VAL A 373 -1.38 -9.69 -2.77
C VAL A 373 -1.08 -8.21 -2.62
N MET A 374 -2.08 -7.34 -2.80
CA MET A 374 -1.90 -5.89 -2.75
C MET A 374 -1.41 -5.42 -1.37
N ALA A 375 -2.02 -5.90 -0.29
CA ALA A 375 -1.59 -5.66 1.07
C ALA A 375 -0.13 -6.10 1.31
N THR A 376 0.28 -7.25 0.77
CA THR A 376 1.65 -7.74 0.89
C THR A 376 2.68 -6.80 0.26
N TYR A 377 2.34 -6.12 -0.84
CA TYR A 377 3.24 -5.19 -1.53
C TYR A 377 3.23 -3.77 -0.94
N GLU A 378 2.16 -3.34 -0.25
CA GLU A 378 2.10 -2.02 0.39
C GLU A 378 2.94 -1.91 1.69
N GLY A 379 3.45 -3.04 2.21
CA GLY A 379 4.27 -3.10 3.42
C GLY A 379 3.46 -2.85 4.70
N SER A 380 4.12 -2.89 5.86
CA SER A 380 3.50 -2.82 7.21
C SER A 380 2.92 -1.45 7.60
N SER A 381 2.43 -0.67 6.63
CA SER A 381 1.70 0.59 6.80
C SER A 381 0.27 0.40 7.35
N PHE A 382 -0.07 -0.81 7.82
CA PHE A 382 -1.36 -1.20 8.40
C PHE A 382 -1.71 -0.54 9.75
N LYS A 383 -0.97 0.50 10.18
CA LYS A 383 -1.16 1.09 11.50
C LYS A 383 -2.21 2.19 11.55
N ASN A 384 -2.56 2.81 10.44
CA ASN A 384 -3.56 3.88 10.43
C ASN A 384 -4.74 3.48 9.56
N GLY A 385 -5.86 3.19 10.23
CA GLY A 385 -7.12 2.75 9.63
C GLY A 385 -7.57 3.63 8.46
N GLY A 386 -8.29 2.99 7.54
CA GLY A 386 -8.68 3.52 6.24
C GLY A 386 -8.99 5.02 6.24
N SER A 387 -8.12 5.79 5.57
CA SER A 387 -8.43 7.19 5.28
C SER A 387 -9.55 7.21 4.24
N ASP A 388 -10.62 7.93 4.55
CA ASP A 388 -11.69 8.21 3.61
C ASP A 388 -11.11 8.83 2.32
N GLN A 389 -11.51 8.19 1.22
CA GLN A 389 -11.52 8.61 -0.18
C GLN A 389 -11.00 10.03 -0.44
N THR A 390 -9.81 10.12 -1.03
CA THR A 390 -9.38 11.08 -2.10
C THR A 390 -7.86 11.05 -2.22
N GLY A 391 -7.34 9.92 -2.71
CA GLY A 391 -5.93 9.75 -3.05
C GLY A 391 -5.76 8.42 -3.78
N THR A 392 -4.90 8.43 -4.81
CA THR A 392 -4.49 7.30 -5.64
C THR A 392 -3.79 6.23 -4.79
N ASN A 393 -4.52 5.53 -3.92
CA ASN A 393 -4.00 4.46 -3.07
C ASN A 393 -4.66 3.13 -3.48
N LEU A 394 -3.87 2.06 -3.53
CA LEU A 394 -4.35 0.71 -3.92
C LEU A 394 -4.96 -0.06 -2.75
N CYS A 395 -5.02 0.56 -1.56
CA CYS A 395 -5.61 -0.02 -0.36
C CYS A 395 -7.10 -0.33 -0.54
N PHE A 396 -7.61 -1.30 0.23
CA PHE A 396 -9.03 -1.51 0.40
C PHE A 396 -9.78 -0.19 0.69
N PRO A 397 -10.90 0.12 0.01
CA PRO A 397 -11.73 -0.75 -0.84
C PRO A 397 -11.45 -0.63 -2.35
N TRP A 398 -10.24 -0.23 -2.77
CA TRP A 398 -9.91 -0.04 -4.19
C TRP A 398 -10.27 -1.27 -5.05
N ILE A 399 -9.96 -2.47 -4.56
CA ILE A 399 -10.22 -3.72 -5.29
C ILE A 399 -11.72 -3.95 -5.59
N LEU A 400 -12.62 -3.49 -4.71
CA LEU A 400 -14.06 -3.62 -4.91
C LEU A 400 -14.54 -2.82 -6.12
N ASN A 401 -14.00 -1.60 -6.28
CA ASN A 401 -14.33 -0.73 -7.42
C ASN A 401 -13.76 -1.30 -8.73
N VAL A 402 -12.54 -1.84 -8.68
CA VAL A 402 -11.87 -2.41 -9.86
C VAL A 402 -12.63 -3.61 -10.41
N LEU A 403 -13.12 -4.48 -9.54
CA LEU A 403 -13.81 -5.72 -9.92
C LEU A 403 -15.33 -5.55 -9.99
N ASN A 404 -15.83 -4.33 -9.75
CA ASN A 404 -17.27 -4.02 -9.65
C ASN A 404 -18.00 -5.00 -8.70
N LEU A 405 -17.42 -5.21 -7.51
CA LEU A 405 -17.89 -6.16 -6.51
C LEU A 405 -18.56 -5.42 -5.35
N SER A 406 -19.73 -5.89 -4.93
CA SER A 406 -20.38 -5.34 -3.75
C SER A 406 -19.58 -5.68 -2.49
N ALA A 407 -19.46 -4.72 -1.57
CA ALA A 407 -18.77 -4.93 -0.29
C ALA A 407 -19.42 -6.07 0.53
N PHE A 408 -20.73 -6.25 0.41
CA PHE A 408 -21.46 -7.32 1.09
C PHE A 408 -21.08 -8.71 0.55
N ASP A 409 -20.89 -8.85 -0.76
CA ASP A 409 -20.49 -10.12 -1.36
C ASP A 409 -19.02 -10.45 -1.09
N PHE A 410 -18.16 -9.43 -1.00
CA PHE A 410 -16.79 -9.59 -0.53
C PHE A 410 -16.76 -10.06 0.93
N TYR A 411 -17.52 -9.41 1.83
CA TYR A 411 -17.58 -9.76 3.25
C TYR A 411 -17.86 -11.26 3.50
N LYS A 412 -18.75 -11.87 2.69
CA LYS A 412 -19.13 -13.27 2.84
C LYS A 412 -17.98 -14.26 2.66
N VAL A 413 -16.94 -13.89 1.89
CA VAL A 413 -15.83 -14.80 1.59
C VAL A 413 -14.70 -14.74 2.62
N ILE A 414 -14.55 -13.63 3.35
CA ILE A 414 -13.37 -13.35 4.19
C ILE A 414 -13.11 -14.46 5.22
N GLU A 415 -14.12 -14.85 5.99
CA GLU A 415 -13.94 -15.88 7.04
C GLU A 415 -13.56 -17.24 6.44
N SER A 416 -14.25 -17.66 5.38
CA SER A 416 -13.96 -18.92 4.69
C SER A 416 -12.57 -18.89 4.06
N PHE A 417 -12.13 -17.72 3.56
CA PHE A 417 -10.80 -17.52 3.01
C PHE A 417 -9.72 -17.73 4.06
N ILE A 418 -9.83 -17.06 5.21
CA ILE A 418 -8.87 -17.19 6.32
C ILE A 418 -8.80 -18.63 6.81
N LYS A 419 -9.93 -19.34 6.87
CA LYS A 419 -9.96 -20.77 7.27
C LYS A 419 -9.32 -21.69 6.23
N ALA A 420 -9.45 -21.37 4.94
CA ALA A 420 -8.94 -22.20 3.85
C ALA A 420 -7.44 -21.99 3.59
N GLU A 421 -6.85 -20.87 4.02
CA GLU A 421 -5.41 -20.59 3.90
C GLU A 421 -4.76 -20.36 5.27
N PRO A 422 -4.30 -21.43 5.96
CA PRO A 422 -3.71 -21.31 7.29
C PRO A 422 -2.28 -20.74 7.29
N THR A 423 -1.64 -20.60 6.12
CA THR A 423 -0.27 -20.07 5.99
C THR A 423 -0.22 -18.54 6.00
N LEU A 424 -1.38 -17.87 5.97
CA LEU A 424 -1.45 -16.41 6.02
C LEU A 424 -0.75 -15.86 7.27
N SER A 425 0.03 -14.78 7.08
CA SER A 425 0.68 -14.12 8.19
C SER A 425 -0.34 -13.44 9.11
N LYS A 426 0.01 -13.27 10.39
CA LYS A 426 -0.83 -12.58 11.37
C LYS A 426 -1.22 -11.17 10.93
N ASP A 427 -0.31 -10.46 10.26
CA ASP A 427 -0.57 -9.11 9.76
C ASP A 427 -1.62 -9.10 8.64
N ILE A 428 -1.58 -10.09 7.74
CA ILE A 428 -2.58 -10.22 6.65
C ILE A 428 -3.94 -10.65 7.21
N ILE A 429 -3.97 -11.57 8.18
CA ILE A 429 -5.23 -11.95 8.85
C ILE A 429 -5.86 -10.72 9.50
N LYS A 430 -5.08 -9.94 10.27
CA LYS A 430 -5.54 -8.70 10.89
C LYS A 430 -6.01 -7.66 9.87
N HIS A 431 -5.35 -7.58 8.71
CA HIS A 431 -5.77 -6.72 7.60
C HIS A 431 -7.14 -7.14 7.04
N LEU A 432 -7.34 -8.43 6.77
CA LEU A 432 -8.63 -8.95 6.30
C LEU A 432 -9.75 -8.75 7.32
N GLU A 433 -9.48 -8.96 8.62
CA GLU A 433 -10.41 -8.62 9.71
C GLU A 433 -10.73 -7.12 9.73
N THR A 434 -9.74 -6.27 9.48
CA THR A 434 -9.94 -4.81 9.37
C THR A 434 -10.80 -4.46 8.16
N CYS A 435 -10.63 -5.14 7.03
CA CYS A 435 -11.50 -4.98 5.86
C CYS A 435 -12.94 -5.40 6.18
N GLU A 436 -13.15 -6.57 6.80
CA GLU A 436 -14.46 -7.04 7.26
C GLU A 436 -15.14 -5.99 8.14
N ASN A 437 -14.36 -5.43 9.07
CA ASN A 437 -14.77 -4.40 9.99
C ASN A 437 -15.20 -3.10 9.30
N LEU A 438 -14.43 -2.61 8.34
CA LEU A 438 -14.77 -1.42 7.54
C LEU A 438 -16.05 -1.60 6.72
N ILE A 439 -16.26 -2.81 6.20
CA ILE A 439 -17.49 -3.15 5.47
C ILE A 439 -18.71 -3.06 6.39
N MET A 440 -18.62 -3.71 7.56
CA MET A 440 -19.70 -3.74 8.55
C MET A 440 -20.01 -2.36 9.13
N GLU A 441 -19.00 -1.51 9.32
CA GLU A 441 -19.20 -0.18 9.93
C GLU A 441 -19.70 0.87 8.94
N ARG A 442 -19.21 0.85 7.70
CA ARG A 442 -19.40 1.98 6.77
C ARG A 442 -19.83 1.58 5.36
N ILE A 443 -19.09 0.67 4.72
CA ILE A 443 -19.16 0.53 3.25
C ILE A 443 -20.46 -0.16 2.82
N ALA A 444 -20.91 -1.19 3.54
CA ALA A 444 -22.14 -1.91 3.20
C ALA A 444 -23.42 -1.04 3.28
N TRP A 445 -23.36 0.09 4.01
CA TRP A 445 -24.49 0.99 4.23
C TRP A 445 -24.58 2.12 3.20
N ARG A 446 -23.49 2.43 2.47
CA ARG A 446 -23.48 3.53 1.48
C ARG A 446 -24.40 3.30 0.28
N THR A 447 -24.61 2.05 -0.11
CA THR A 447 -25.50 1.67 -1.21
C THR A 447 -26.99 1.80 -0.86
N VAL A 448 -27.35 1.74 0.43
CA VAL A 448 -28.75 1.87 0.88
C VAL A 448 -29.23 3.32 0.85
N SER A 449 -28.32 4.28 1.04
CA SER A 449 -28.64 5.71 1.09
C SER A 449 -29.03 6.32 -0.26
N LEU A 450 -28.60 5.73 -1.37
CA LEU A 450 -28.95 6.20 -2.73
C LEU A 450 -30.31 5.66 -3.19
N ALA A 451 -30.68 4.43 -2.81
CA ALA A 451 -31.93 3.79 -3.25
C ALA A 451 -33.20 4.34 -2.59
N THR A 452 -33.10 5.06 -1.47
CA THR A 452 -34.26 5.64 -0.76
C THR A 452 -34.64 7.05 -1.22
N THR A 453 -33.95 7.61 -2.23
CA THR A 453 -34.23 8.97 -2.71
C THR A 453 -35.30 9.06 -3.80
N GLU A 454 -35.75 7.94 -4.38
CA GLU A 454 -36.74 7.96 -5.48
C GLU A 454 -38.18 7.57 -5.11
N HIS A 455 -38.48 7.12 -3.89
CA HIS A 455 -39.86 6.81 -3.52
C HIS A 455 -40.28 7.31 -2.12
N THR A 456 -41.23 8.25 -2.17
CA THR A 456 -42.36 8.48 -1.26
C THR A 456 -42.13 9.17 0.09
N SER A 457 -42.78 10.35 0.19
CA SER A 457 -43.41 10.99 1.34
C SER A 457 -43.24 10.29 2.69
N TRP A 458 -42.46 10.91 3.56
CA TRP A 458 -42.32 10.56 4.98
C TRP A 458 -43.65 10.64 5.72
N THR A 459 -44.11 9.50 6.26
CA THR A 459 -44.96 9.45 7.45
C THR A 459 -44.14 8.94 8.64
N PRO A 460 -44.31 9.50 9.85
CA PRO A 460 -43.52 9.15 11.01
C PRO A 460 -44.15 7.96 11.74
N ASP A 461 -43.93 6.75 11.25
CA ASP A 461 -44.05 5.55 12.07
C ASP A 461 -42.72 4.80 12.11
N ARG A 462 -42.05 4.88 13.25
CA ARG A 462 -40.70 4.36 13.51
C ARG A 462 -40.75 2.86 13.81
N SER A 463 -41.00 2.06 12.78
CA SER A 463 -40.35 0.76 12.69
C SER A 463 -39.18 0.91 11.72
N LEU A 464 -37.97 0.49 12.12
CA LEU A 464 -36.82 0.44 11.23
C LEU A 464 -37.16 -0.52 10.08
N VAL A 465 -37.69 0.00 8.98
CA VAL A 465 -37.92 -0.77 7.76
C VAL A 465 -36.55 -1.05 7.14
N PHE A 466 -35.91 -2.12 7.62
CA PHE A 466 -34.87 -2.78 6.86
C PHE A 466 -35.50 -3.29 5.56
N PRO A 467 -34.92 -3.03 4.37
CA PRO A 467 -35.44 -3.59 3.12
C PRO A 467 -35.66 -5.11 3.26
N PRO A 468 -36.84 -5.64 2.95
CA PRO A 468 -37.19 -7.06 3.18
C PRO A 468 -36.24 -8.06 2.53
N VAL A 469 -35.49 -7.64 1.49
CA VAL A 469 -34.48 -8.45 0.79
C VAL A 469 -33.26 -8.78 1.66
N LEU A 470 -32.99 -7.99 2.71
CA LEU A 470 -31.85 -8.22 3.61
C LEU A 470 -32.16 -9.26 4.70
N LEU A 471 -33.36 -9.29 5.26
CA LEU A 471 -33.66 -9.97 6.53
C LEU A 471 -33.45 -11.50 6.61
N ARG A 472 -33.47 -12.25 5.49
CA ARG A 472 -33.21 -13.72 5.53
C ARG A 472 -31.75 -14.10 5.29
N SER A 473 -30.98 -13.30 4.55
CA SER A 473 -29.55 -13.55 4.29
C SER A 473 -28.61 -12.76 5.21
N THR A 474 -29.11 -11.74 5.91
CA THR A 474 -28.28 -10.86 6.76
C THR A 474 -28.30 -11.19 8.24
N ALA A 475 -29.12 -12.13 8.72
CA ALA A 475 -29.18 -12.42 10.16
C ALA A 475 -27.79 -12.69 10.80
N PRO A 476 -26.85 -13.41 10.16
CA PRO A 476 -25.48 -13.54 10.66
C PRO A 476 -24.68 -12.23 10.62
N CYS A 477 -24.82 -11.44 9.56
CA CYS A 477 -24.14 -10.15 9.38
C CYS A 477 -24.66 -9.10 10.38
N LEU A 478 -25.97 -9.02 10.58
CA LEU A 478 -26.62 -8.17 11.57
C LEU A 478 -26.24 -8.60 13.00
N LYS A 479 -26.15 -9.91 13.27
CA LYS A 479 -25.67 -10.43 14.55
C LYS A 479 -24.21 -10.04 14.81
N ARG A 480 -23.32 -10.13 13.80
CA ARG A 480 -21.93 -9.65 13.92
C ARG A 480 -21.86 -8.15 14.14
N PHE A 481 -22.62 -7.38 13.38
CA PHE A 481 -22.72 -5.93 13.54
C PHE A 481 -23.14 -5.56 14.97
N LEU A 482 -24.25 -6.12 15.46
CA LEU A 482 -24.75 -5.85 16.82
C LEU A 482 -23.76 -6.26 17.92
N ASN A 483 -23.14 -7.44 17.80
CA ASN A 483 -22.10 -7.86 18.73
C ASN A 483 -20.93 -6.87 18.77
N ARG A 484 -20.56 -6.33 17.61
CA ARG A 484 -19.43 -5.41 17.50
C ARG A 484 -19.77 -4.00 17.98
N SER A 485 -20.94 -3.47 17.63
CA SER A 485 -21.45 -2.21 18.19
C SER A 485 -21.52 -2.29 19.72
N HIS A 486 -21.87 -3.45 20.27
CA HIS A 486 -21.85 -3.70 21.71
C HIS A 486 -20.43 -3.66 22.29
N VAL A 487 -19.44 -4.32 21.66
CA VAL A 487 -18.04 -4.28 22.10
C VAL A 487 -17.45 -2.86 22.04
N GLN A 488 -17.67 -2.12 20.95
CA GLN A 488 -17.19 -0.73 20.80
C GLN A 488 -17.85 0.20 21.82
N SER A 489 -19.17 0.09 22.00
CA SER A 489 -19.89 0.89 23.01
C SER A 489 -19.45 0.54 24.43
N GLY A 490 -19.21 -0.74 24.71
CA GLY A 490 -18.70 -1.21 25.99
C GLY A 490 -17.29 -0.69 26.29
N ALA A 491 -16.38 -0.73 25.30
CA ALA A 491 -15.03 -0.18 25.43
C ALA A 491 -15.04 1.35 25.64
N PHE A 492 -15.92 2.07 24.93
CA PHE A 492 -16.11 3.51 25.13
C PHE A 492 -16.65 3.81 26.53
N CYS A 493 -17.64 3.06 27.00
CA CYS A 493 -18.18 3.22 28.36
C CYS A 493 -17.08 2.99 29.41
N VAL A 494 -16.31 1.90 29.31
CA VAL A 494 -15.21 1.61 30.24
C VAL A 494 -14.15 2.72 30.20
N ALA A 495 -13.82 3.24 29.02
CA ALA A 495 -12.86 4.33 28.87
C ALA A 495 -13.36 5.67 29.43
N SER A 496 -14.68 5.93 29.36
CA SER A 496 -15.28 7.18 29.84
C SER A 496 -15.70 7.16 31.31
N THR A 497 -16.07 6.00 31.86
CA THR A 497 -16.63 5.90 33.22
C THR A 497 -15.81 5.03 34.18
N GLY A 498 -14.74 4.36 33.71
CA GLY A 498 -13.89 3.50 34.54
C GLY A 498 -14.50 2.16 34.97
N ASP A 499 -15.79 1.95 34.70
CA ASP A 499 -16.56 0.77 35.12
C ASP A 499 -17.09 -0.06 33.92
N ILE A 500 -17.10 -1.38 34.09
CA ILE A 500 -17.79 -2.31 33.16
C ILE A 500 -19.29 -2.25 33.47
N ILE A 501 -20.06 -1.54 32.63
CA ILE A 501 -21.52 -1.49 32.77
C ILE A 501 -22.12 -2.81 32.25
N PRO A 502 -22.82 -3.61 33.08
CA PRO A 502 -23.44 -4.86 32.63
C PRO A 502 -24.60 -4.60 31.66
N VAL A 503 -24.80 -5.53 30.71
CA VAL A 503 -25.82 -5.51 29.63
C VAL A 503 -27.24 -5.17 30.12
N THR A 504 -27.57 -5.57 31.36
CA THR A 504 -28.88 -5.33 31.99
C THR A 504 -29.14 -3.86 32.34
N ARG A 505 -28.09 -3.05 32.53
CA ARG A 505 -28.22 -1.61 32.86
C ARG A 505 -28.41 -0.76 31.61
N TRP A 506 -27.89 -1.20 30.46
CA TRP A 506 -28.09 -0.55 29.16
C TRP A 506 -29.54 -0.67 28.66
N TYR A 507 -30.19 -1.83 28.84
CA TYR A 507 -31.62 -2.00 28.53
C TYR A 507 -32.51 -1.11 29.43
N LYS A 508 -32.14 -0.93 30.71
CA LYS A 508 -32.86 -0.03 31.63
C LYS A 508 -32.64 1.46 31.32
N LEU A 509 -31.44 1.87 30.90
CA LEU A 509 -31.18 3.25 30.45
C LEU A 509 -31.94 3.59 29.16
N LYS A 510 -32.13 2.61 28.26
CA LYS A 510 -32.94 2.78 27.05
C LYS A 510 -34.44 2.88 27.36
N GLN A 511 -34.96 2.15 28.36
CA GLN A 511 -36.34 2.32 28.84
C GLN A 511 -36.55 3.65 29.57
N GLY A 512 -35.58 4.09 30.41
CA GLY A 512 -35.67 5.37 31.12
C GLY A 512 -35.64 6.61 30.21
N PHE A 513 -35.05 6.52 29.02
CA PHE A 513 -35.11 7.60 28.01
C PHE A 513 -36.44 7.65 27.23
N TYR A 514 -37.21 6.56 27.20
CA TYR A 514 -38.53 6.51 26.55
C TYR A 514 -39.67 6.91 27.50
N GLU A 515 -39.49 6.78 28.82
CA GLU A 515 -40.47 7.22 29.83
C GLU A 515 -40.29 8.68 30.27
N GLY A 516 -39.20 9.36 29.85
CA GLY A 516 -38.91 10.76 30.18
C GLY A 516 -39.48 11.82 29.22
N ASN A 517 -40.27 11.45 28.22
CA ASN A 517 -40.92 12.38 27.27
C ASN A 517 -42.45 12.18 27.20
N LEU A 518 -43.05 11.65 28.26
CA LEU A 518 -44.48 11.68 28.54
C LEU A 518 -44.68 12.22 29.97
N ALA A 519 -44.39 13.50 30.14
CA ALA A 519 -44.93 14.37 31.18
C ALA A 519 -44.96 15.80 30.65
#